data_AF-A0A2D9DI63-F1
#
_entry.id   AF-A0A2D9DI63-F1
#
_cell.length_a   1.000
_cell.length_b   1.000
_cell.length_c   1.000
_cell.angle_alpha   90.00
_cell.angle_beta   90.00
_cell.angle_gamma   90.00
#
_symmetry.space_group_name_H-M   'P 1'
#
loop_
_entity.id
_entity.type
_entity.pdbx_description
1 polymer ?
#
loop_
_entity_poly.entity_id
_entity_poly.type
_entity_poly.pdbx_seq_one_letter_code
_entity_poly.pdbx_strand_id
1 'polypeptide(L)'
;MIGFLILVFLFLFLVWFLLSKFIFYPLFFKPKYFIDDAKAFLEEKDCSFLAITTVSKSTALAYFSNLKKGFSIDDLIKIRSHFKLIGLAADESSLEVFYVQITKYLGLPFSKNQMKFNRKKSSEISAEEKEQYLQKRVYFTNQCPACKASISNKDEICANCGLFLNAK
;
A
#
# COMPACT_ATOMS: atom_id res chain seq x y z
N MET A 1 34.74 -17.02 39.63
CA MET A 1 35.03 -16.99 38.18
C MET A 1 33.86 -17.51 37.35
N ILE A 2 33.30 -18.69 37.65
CA ILE A 2 32.16 -19.27 36.92
C ILE A 2 30.92 -18.35 36.92
N GLY A 3 30.56 -17.75 38.06
CA GLY A 3 29.41 -16.83 38.13
C GLY A 3 29.53 -15.59 37.24
N PHE A 4 30.76 -15.09 37.05
CA PHE A 4 31.01 -13.96 36.15
C PHE A 4 30.82 -14.36 34.68
N LEU A 5 31.27 -15.56 34.29
CA LEU A 5 31.06 -16.09 32.94
C LEU A 5 29.57 -16.29 32.63
N ILE A 6 28.79 -16.79 33.58
CA ILE A 6 27.33 -16.94 33.44
C ILE A 6 26.67 -15.58 33.23
N LEU A 7 27.07 -14.55 34.00
CA LEU A 7 26.51 -13.21 33.89
C LEU A 7 26.80 -12.57 32.53
N VAL A 8 28.04 -12.71 32.02
CA VAL A 8 28.41 -12.23 30.68
C VAL A 8 27.61 -12.94 29.60
N PHE A 9 27.44 -14.27 29.71
CA PHE A 9 26.66 -15.04 28.76
C PHE A 9 25.19 -14.60 28.72
N LEU A 10 24.55 -14.42 29.89
CA LEU A 10 23.18 -13.92 29.97
C LEU A 10 23.04 -12.52 29.37
N PHE A 11 24.02 -11.65 29.59
CA PHE A 11 24.02 -10.32 28.99
C PHE A 11 24.10 -10.38 27.46
N LEU A 12 25.01 -11.18 26.90
CA LEU A 12 25.13 -11.36 25.45
C LEU A 12 23.85 -11.96 24.85
N PHE A 13 23.25 -12.94 25.54
CA PHE A 13 21.98 -13.52 25.12
C PHE A 13 20.85 -12.50 25.12
N LEU A 14 20.77 -11.65 26.16
CA LEU A 14 19.80 -10.56 26.24
C LEU A 14 19.98 -9.58 25.08
N VAL A 15 21.21 -9.13 24.82
CA VAL A 15 21.52 -8.22 23.71
C VAL A 15 21.13 -8.86 22.37
N TRP A 16 21.48 -10.12 22.14
CA TRP A 16 21.11 -10.84 20.92
C TRP A 16 19.58 -10.96 20.76
N PHE A 17 18.88 -11.29 21.84
CA PHE A 17 17.42 -11.38 21.86
C PHE A 17 16.77 -10.03 21.51
N LEU A 18 17.29 -8.93 22.09
CA LEU A 18 16.82 -7.57 21.79
C LEU A 18 17.09 -7.21 20.33
N LEU A 19 18.29 -7.48 19.80
CA LEU A 19 18.62 -7.22 18.39
C LEU A 19 17.72 -8.03 17.44
N SER A 20 17.56 -9.33 17.70
CA SER A 20 16.65 -10.20 16.94
C SER A 20 15.22 -9.65 16.92
N LYS A 21 14.70 -9.24 18.08
CA LYS A 21 13.33 -8.76 18.21
C LYS A 21 13.11 -7.38 17.61
N PHE A 22 14.04 -6.43 17.80
CA PHE A 22 13.82 -5.02 17.42
C PHE A 22 14.38 -4.66 16.05
N ILE A 23 15.35 -5.41 15.54
CA ILE A 23 15.95 -5.15 14.24
C ILE A 23 15.48 -6.20 13.24
N PHE A 24 15.78 -7.48 13.50
CA PHE A 24 15.55 -8.53 12.51
C PHE A 24 14.07 -8.87 12.32
N TYR A 25 13.32 -9.03 13.41
CA TYR A 25 11.92 -9.40 13.33
C TYR A 25 11.05 -8.39 12.57
N PRO A 26 11.08 -7.08 12.87
CA PRO A 26 10.33 -6.11 12.08
C PRO A 26 10.90 -5.90 10.68
N LEU A 27 12.09 -6.41 10.34
CA LEU A 27 12.59 -6.40 8.96
C LEU A 27 11.93 -7.51 8.12
N PHE A 28 11.86 -8.73 8.67
CA PHE A 28 11.38 -9.92 7.94
C PHE A 28 9.87 -10.16 8.04
N PHE A 29 9.24 -9.78 9.15
CA PHE A 29 7.84 -10.09 9.45
C PHE A 29 6.91 -8.88 9.36
N LYS A 30 7.26 -7.85 8.56
CA LYS A 30 6.33 -6.75 8.32
C LYS A 30 5.02 -7.28 7.74
N PRO A 31 3.86 -6.82 8.24
CA PRO A 31 2.59 -7.20 7.64
C PRO A 31 2.58 -6.72 6.19
N LYS A 32 2.32 -7.67 5.29
CA LYS A 32 2.09 -7.41 3.88
C LYS A 32 0.60 -7.12 3.68
N TYR A 33 0.30 -6.21 2.78
CA TYR A 33 -1.07 -6.01 2.33
C TYR A 33 -1.25 -6.76 1.01
N PHE A 34 -2.20 -7.68 0.96
CA PHE A 34 -2.45 -8.46 -0.25
C PHE A 34 -3.24 -7.62 -1.25
N ILE A 35 -2.95 -7.82 -2.53
CA ILE A 35 -3.63 -7.12 -3.61
C ILE A 35 -5.12 -7.51 -3.64
N ASP A 36 -5.46 -8.75 -3.29
CA ASP A 36 -6.84 -9.21 -3.26
C ASP A 36 -7.66 -8.51 -2.17
N ASP A 37 -7.09 -8.32 -0.98
CA ASP A 37 -7.71 -7.52 0.08
C ASP A 37 -7.92 -6.06 -0.34
N ALA A 38 -6.98 -5.51 -1.11
CA ALA A 38 -7.06 -4.17 -1.65
C ALA A 38 -8.15 -4.03 -2.71
N LYS A 39 -8.28 -5.01 -3.61
CA LYS A 39 -9.33 -5.05 -4.63
C LYS A 39 -10.70 -5.17 -3.99
N ALA A 40 -10.88 -6.12 -3.08
CA ALA A 40 -12.14 -6.32 -2.37
C ALA A 40 -12.59 -5.05 -1.62
N PHE A 41 -11.64 -4.36 -0.96
CA PHE A 41 -11.94 -3.09 -0.29
C PHE A 41 -12.37 -1.98 -1.27
N LEU A 42 -11.72 -1.86 -2.43
CA LEU A 42 -12.07 -0.85 -3.43
C LEU A 42 -13.39 -1.16 -4.14
N GLU A 43 -13.67 -2.44 -4.41
CA GLU A 43 -14.95 -2.89 -4.96
C GLU A 43 -16.11 -2.56 -4.01
N GLU A 44 -15.93 -2.73 -2.69
CA GLU A 44 -16.90 -2.30 -1.67
C GLU A 44 -17.15 -0.77 -1.67
N LYS A 45 -16.24 0.02 -2.25
CA LYS A 45 -16.33 1.48 -2.36
C LYS A 45 -16.66 1.95 -3.78
N ASP A 46 -17.15 1.07 -4.64
CA ASP A 46 -17.46 1.37 -6.04
C ASP A 46 -16.26 1.95 -6.81
N CYS A 47 -15.07 1.47 -6.48
CA CYS A 47 -13.80 1.92 -7.05
C CYS A 47 -13.07 0.79 -7.77
N SER A 48 -12.51 1.08 -8.94
CA SER A 48 -11.58 0.18 -9.64
C SER A 48 -10.18 0.31 -9.06
N PHE A 49 -9.50 -0.82 -8.84
CA PHE A 49 -8.13 -0.84 -8.36
C PHE A 49 -7.15 -0.28 -9.41
N LEU A 50 -6.33 0.70 -9.00
CA LEU A 50 -5.30 1.28 -9.85
C LEU A 50 -3.90 0.94 -9.36
N ALA A 51 -3.60 1.23 -8.09
CA ALA A 51 -2.28 1.01 -7.53
C ALA A 51 -2.27 0.86 -6.01
N ILE A 52 -1.25 0.17 -5.53
CA ILE A 52 -0.87 0.09 -4.12
C ILE A 52 0.59 0.49 -3.98
N THR A 53 0.88 1.39 -3.04
CA THR A 53 2.24 1.84 -2.75
C THR A 53 2.52 1.84 -1.25
N THR A 54 3.75 1.55 -0.86
CA THR A 54 4.19 1.69 0.54
C THR A 54 4.42 3.15 0.89
N VAL A 55 4.00 3.55 2.09
CA VAL A 55 4.05 4.94 2.52
C VAL A 55 5.13 5.14 3.57
N SER A 56 5.82 6.29 3.49
CA SER A 56 6.82 6.67 4.48
C SER A 56 6.19 6.94 5.86
N LYS A 57 6.99 6.88 6.91
CA LYS A 57 6.52 7.13 8.28
C LYS A 57 6.01 8.57 8.47
N SER A 58 6.62 9.56 7.80
CA SER A 58 6.21 10.96 7.88
C SER A 58 4.85 11.20 7.25
N THR A 59 4.59 10.63 6.07
CA THR A 59 3.28 10.71 5.44
C THR A 59 2.23 9.95 6.26
N ALA A 60 2.56 8.76 6.77
CA ALA A 60 1.64 8.01 7.64
C ALA A 60 1.23 8.79 8.91
N LEU A 61 2.15 9.53 9.52
CA LEU A 61 1.87 10.38 10.69
C LEU A 61 0.80 11.44 10.41
N ALA A 62 0.77 12.02 9.20
CA ALA A 62 -0.20 13.03 8.82
C ALA A 62 -1.63 12.45 8.73
N TYR A 63 -1.77 11.19 8.31
CA TYR A 63 -3.08 10.55 8.13
C TYR A 63 -3.53 9.71 9.32
N PHE A 64 -2.62 9.25 10.17
CA PHE A 64 -2.96 8.46 11.36
C PHE A 64 -2.52 9.19 12.63
N SER A 65 -3.40 10.04 13.16
CA SER A 65 -3.22 10.86 14.37
C SER A 65 -2.80 10.08 15.63
N ASN A 66 -3.00 8.76 15.64
CA ASN A 66 -2.61 7.86 16.73
C ASN A 66 -1.14 7.38 16.68
N LEU A 67 -0.36 7.80 15.68
CA LEU A 67 1.08 7.65 15.70
C LEU A 67 1.67 8.72 16.63
N LYS A 68 1.63 8.49 17.95
CA LYS A 68 2.28 9.37 18.92
C LYS A 68 3.77 9.53 18.55
N LYS A 69 4.27 10.76 18.65
CA LYS A 69 5.70 11.07 18.50
C LYS A 69 6.42 10.56 19.77
N GLY A 70 6.75 9.28 19.82
CA GLY A 70 7.37 8.63 20.99
C GLY A 70 7.30 7.11 20.94
N PHE A 71 7.89 6.45 21.94
CA PHE A 71 7.88 5.00 22.13
C PHE A 71 6.80 4.64 23.15
N SER A 72 5.76 3.92 22.74
CA SER A 72 4.77 3.35 23.65
C SER A 72 5.12 1.90 23.98
N ILE A 73 4.79 1.43 25.19
CA ILE A 73 4.90 0.01 25.56
C ILE A 73 4.11 -0.86 24.57
N ASP A 74 2.99 -0.37 24.04
CA ASP A 74 2.23 -1.07 23.01
C ASP A 74 3.01 -1.27 21.70
N ASP A 75 4.01 -0.42 21.41
CA ASP A 75 4.87 -0.55 20.24
C ASP A 75 5.86 -1.73 20.37
N LEU A 76 6.07 -2.25 21.58
CA LEU A 76 6.88 -3.46 21.83
C LEU A 76 6.20 -4.74 21.33
N ILE A 77 4.87 -4.73 21.26
CA ILE A 77 4.04 -5.90 20.97
C ILE A 77 3.27 -5.76 19.66
N LYS A 78 3.52 -4.72 18.85
CA LYS A 78 2.84 -4.57 17.56
C LYS A 78 3.78 -4.09 16.45
N ILE A 79 3.53 -4.59 15.25
CA ILE A 79 4.21 -4.16 14.03
C ILE A 79 3.17 -3.48 13.15
N ARG A 80 3.51 -2.31 12.61
CA ARG A 80 2.64 -1.52 11.74
C ARG A 80 3.27 -1.36 10.36
N SER A 81 2.47 -1.57 9.32
CA SER A 81 2.80 -1.21 7.94
C SER A 81 1.77 -0.21 7.42
N HIS A 82 2.22 0.71 6.57
CA HIS A 82 1.36 1.76 6.00
C HIS A 82 1.42 1.71 4.48
N PHE A 83 0.24 1.76 3.86
CA PHE A 83 0.05 1.67 2.42
C PHE A 83 -0.85 2.81 1.95
N LYS A 84 -0.66 3.19 0.69
CA LYS A 84 -1.53 4.10 -0.05
C LYS A 84 -2.17 3.28 -1.16
N LEU A 85 -3.48 3.16 -1.07
CA LEU A 85 -4.35 2.61 -2.08
C LEU A 85 -4.86 3.72 -2.97
N ILE A 86 -4.90 3.44 -4.25
CA ILE A 86 -5.37 4.36 -5.26
C ILE A 86 -6.43 3.61 -6.05
N GLY A 87 -7.65 4.12 -5.95
CA GLY A 87 -8.79 3.66 -6.70
C GLY A 87 -9.26 4.74 -7.67
N LEU A 88 -10.04 4.30 -8.64
CA LEU A 88 -10.73 5.17 -9.57
C LEU A 88 -12.23 4.97 -9.35
N ALA A 89 -12.99 6.02 -9.09
CA ALA A 89 -14.42 5.87 -8.91
C ALA A 89 -15.09 5.40 -10.21
N ALA A 90 -16.30 4.86 -10.09
CA ALA A 90 -17.09 4.33 -11.21
C ALA A 90 -17.35 5.34 -12.35
N ASP A 91 -17.25 6.64 -12.08
CA ASP A 91 -17.37 7.70 -13.08
C ASP A 91 -16.11 7.88 -13.96
N GLU A 92 -15.08 7.09 -13.68
CA GLU A 92 -13.73 7.11 -14.24
C GLU A 92 -12.99 8.46 -14.22
N SER A 93 -13.62 9.48 -13.64
CA SER A 93 -13.17 10.87 -13.69
C SER A 93 -12.49 11.30 -12.39
N SER A 94 -12.83 10.62 -11.29
CA SER A 94 -12.35 10.96 -9.97
C SER A 94 -11.40 9.91 -9.38
N LEU A 95 -10.22 10.39 -8.97
CA LEU A 95 -9.21 9.60 -8.28
C LEU A 95 -9.57 9.54 -6.79
N GLU A 96 -9.62 8.32 -6.26
CA GLU A 96 -9.87 8.04 -4.85
C GLU A 96 -8.57 7.55 -4.20
N VAL A 97 -8.15 8.19 -3.11
CA VAL A 97 -6.92 7.82 -2.41
C VAL A 97 -7.24 7.44 -0.97
N PHE A 98 -6.86 6.23 -0.59
CA PHE A 98 -7.03 5.70 0.76
C PHE A 98 -5.68 5.37 1.38
N TYR A 99 -5.49 5.76 2.63
CA TYR A 99 -4.36 5.33 3.44
C TYR A 99 -4.80 4.16 4.31
N VAL A 100 -3.99 3.10 4.31
CA VAL A 100 -4.25 1.88 5.07
C VAL A 100 -3.13 1.65 6.05
N GLN A 101 -3.48 1.46 7.32
CA GLN A 101 -2.57 1.02 8.37
C GLN A 101 -2.92 -0.42 8.74
N ILE A 102 -1.94 -1.32 8.59
CA ILE A 102 -2.06 -2.72 9.02
C ILE A 102 -1.25 -2.91 10.28
N THR A 103 -1.90 -3.41 11.33
CA THR A 103 -1.28 -3.67 12.64
C THR A 103 -1.33 -5.17 12.94
N LYS A 104 -0.18 -5.76 13.23
CA LYS A 104 -0.03 -7.15 13.66
C LYS A 104 0.53 -7.21 15.08
N TYR A 105 -0.04 -8.04 15.95
CA TYR A 105 0.42 -8.18 17.34
C TYR A 105 1.43 -9.32 17.48
N LEU A 106 2.61 -9.00 17.99
CA LEU A 106 3.70 -9.89 18.34
C LEU A 106 3.36 -10.65 19.63
N GLY A 107 2.99 -11.92 19.52
CA GLY A 107 2.68 -12.78 20.68
C GLY A 107 1.47 -13.69 20.48
N LEU A 108 0.68 -13.44 19.44
CA LEU A 108 -0.47 -14.26 19.08
C LEU A 108 -0.22 -14.89 17.69
N PRO A 109 0.07 -16.20 17.61
CA PRO A 109 0.42 -16.88 16.35
C PRO A 109 -0.69 -16.81 15.29
N PHE A 110 -1.91 -16.46 15.68
CA PHE A 110 -3.07 -16.30 14.80
C PHE A 110 -3.77 -14.94 14.96
N SER A 111 -3.09 -13.91 15.47
CA SER A 111 -3.71 -12.60 15.52
C SER A 111 -4.05 -12.12 14.11
N LYS A 112 -5.35 -11.87 13.89
CA LYS A 112 -5.82 -11.24 12.66
C LYS A 112 -5.19 -9.85 12.55
N ASN A 113 -4.77 -9.51 11.34
CA ASN A 113 -4.30 -8.17 11.03
C ASN A 113 -5.43 -7.17 11.30
N GLN A 114 -5.17 -6.16 12.13
CA GLN A 114 -6.09 -5.04 12.28
C GLN A 114 -5.79 -4.02 11.19
N MET A 115 -6.81 -3.71 10.38
CA MET A 115 -6.72 -2.72 9.31
C MET A 115 -7.46 -1.45 9.71
N LYS A 116 -6.85 -0.29 9.47
CA LYS A 116 -7.48 1.03 9.61
C LYS A 116 -7.36 1.78 8.29
N PHE A 117 -8.45 2.38 7.85
CA PHE A 117 -8.54 3.09 6.58
C PHE A 117 -8.83 4.56 6.83
N ASN A 118 -8.12 5.45 6.15
CA ASN A 118 -8.37 6.89 6.14
C ASN A 118 -8.39 7.39 4.70
N ARG A 119 -9.51 7.99 4.28
CA ARG A 119 -9.68 8.56 2.95
C ARG A 119 -9.02 9.94 2.89
N LYS A 120 -8.24 10.19 1.84
CA LYS A 120 -7.72 11.53 1.53
C LYS A 120 -8.85 12.34 0.89
N LYS A 121 -9.03 13.60 1.29
CA LYS A 121 -10.06 14.44 0.68
C LYS A 121 -9.70 14.71 -0.78
N SER A 122 -10.69 14.71 -1.67
CA SER A 122 -10.47 14.96 -3.11
C SER A 122 -9.78 16.31 -3.38
N SER A 123 -10.05 17.32 -2.54
CA SER A 123 -9.41 18.65 -2.58
C SER A 123 -7.91 18.65 -2.26
N GLU A 124 -7.40 17.60 -1.62
CA GLU A 124 -6.00 17.47 -1.20
C GLU A 124 -5.17 16.64 -2.20
N ILE A 125 -5.82 16.03 -3.20
CA ILE A 125 -5.16 15.26 -4.25
C ILE A 125 -4.54 16.24 -5.24
N SER A 126 -3.22 16.28 -5.32
CA SER A 126 -2.52 17.24 -6.18
C SER A 126 -2.74 16.92 -7.67
N ALA A 127 -2.61 17.94 -8.52
CA ALA A 127 -2.66 17.75 -9.98
C ALA A 127 -1.57 16.77 -10.44
N GLU A 128 -0.37 16.85 -9.86
CA GLU A 128 0.74 15.93 -10.13
C GLU A 128 0.39 14.47 -9.77
N GLU A 129 -0.28 14.23 -8.63
CA GLU A 129 -0.75 12.89 -8.28
C GLU A 129 -1.77 12.39 -9.31
N LYS A 130 -2.70 13.24 -9.73
CA LYS A 130 -3.67 12.88 -10.77
C LYS A 130 -2.96 12.54 -12.08
N GLU A 131 -2.03 13.37 -12.53
CA GLU A 131 -1.26 13.12 -13.75
C GLU A 131 -0.44 11.83 -13.65
N GLN A 132 0.29 11.61 -12.56
CA GLN A 132 1.13 10.42 -12.39
C GLN A 132 0.34 9.11 -12.53
N TYR A 133 -0.88 9.07 -11.99
CA TYR A 133 -1.70 7.86 -11.95
C TYR A 133 -2.65 7.75 -13.16
N LEU A 134 -3.11 8.88 -13.72
CA LEU A 134 -3.97 8.89 -14.90
C LEU A 134 -3.18 8.80 -16.21
N GLN A 135 -1.98 9.39 -16.33
CA GLN A 135 -1.11 9.27 -17.52
C GLN A 135 -0.58 7.84 -17.70
N LYS A 136 -0.58 7.02 -16.64
CA LYS A 136 -0.23 5.60 -16.75
C LYS A 136 -1.28 4.78 -17.50
N ARG A 137 -2.48 5.34 -17.72
CA ARG A 137 -3.28 4.95 -18.88
C ARG A 137 -2.66 5.66 -20.07
N VAL A 138 -1.89 4.92 -20.86
CA VAL A 138 -1.79 5.25 -22.27
C VAL A 138 -3.23 5.21 -22.75
N TYR A 139 -3.85 6.38 -22.83
CA TYR A 139 -5.00 6.54 -23.69
C TYR A 139 -4.48 6.05 -25.04
N PHE A 140 -4.89 4.85 -25.46
CA PHE A 140 -4.98 4.62 -26.88
C PHE A 140 -5.79 5.80 -27.33
N THR A 141 -5.11 6.72 -28.00
CA THR A 141 -5.70 7.92 -28.56
C THR A 141 -7.01 7.52 -29.21
N ASN A 142 -8.01 8.40 -29.29
CA ASN A 142 -9.24 8.15 -30.06
C ASN A 142 -8.95 7.92 -31.57
N GLN A 143 -7.71 7.63 -31.94
CA GLN A 143 -7.17 7.37 -33.24
C GLN A 143 -6.34 6.08 -33.20
N CYS A 144 -6.57 5.19 -34.16
CA CYS A 144 -5.80 3.98 -34.33
C CYS A 144 -4.33 4.32 -34.64
N PRO A 145 -3.34 3.70 -33.97
CA PRO A 145 -1.93 4.01 -34.22
C PRO A 145 -1.45 3.65 -35.63
N ALA A 146 -2.10 2.69 -36.30
CA ALA A 146 -1.74 2.28 -37.65
C ALA A 146 -2.36 3.17 -38.75
N CYS A 147 -3.65 3.50 -38.63
CA CYS A 147 -4.38 4.18 -39.71
C CYS A 147 -4.93 5.57 -39.33
N LYS A 148 -4.72 6.02 -38.09
CA LYS A 148 -5.21 7.29 -37.53
C LYS A 148 -6.73 7.48 -37.59
N ALA A 149 -7.49 6.45 -37.96
CA ALA A 149 -8.95 6.48 -37.97
C ALA A 149 -9.48 6.55 -36.54
N SER A 150 -10.62 7.21 -36.36
CA SER A 150 -11.18 7.37 -35.02
C SER A 150 -11.62 6.02 -34.44
N ILE A 151 -11.21 5.73 -33.21
CA ILE A 151 -11.51 4.50 -32.46
C ILE A 151 -12.12 4.86 -31.11
N SER A 152 -13.07 4.04 -30.65
CA SER A 152 -13.63 4.13 -29.31
C SER A 152 -12.74 3.34 -28.34
N ASN A 153 -12.69 3.78 -27.08
CA ASN A 153 -11.96 3.08 -26.01
C ASN A 153 -12.51 1.67 -25.69
N LYS A 154 -13.65 1.30 -26.30
CA LYS A 154 -14.26 -0.03 -26.19
C LYS A 154 -13.94 -0.95 -27.37
N ASP A 155 -13.27 -0.44 -28.41
CA ASP A 155 -12.99 -1.21 -29.62
C ASP A 155 -11.74 -2.07 -29.40
N GLU A 156 -11.90 -3.40 -29.42
CA GLU A 156 -10.76 -4.33 -29.32
C GLU A 156 -9.96 -4.39 -30.63
N ILE A 157 -10.61 -4.05 -31.75
CA ILE A 157 -10.07 -4.09 -33.11
C ILE A 157 -10.48 -2.80 -33.83
N CYS A 158 -9.53 -2.16 -34.50
CA CYS A 158 -9.83 -1.00 -35.33
C CYS A 158 -10.68 -1.40 -36.55
N ALA A 159 -11.88 -0.82 -36.69
CA ALA A 159 -12.78 -1.08 -37.81
C ALA A 159 -12.20 -0.74 -39.19
N ASN A 160 -11.24 0.19 -39.26
CA ASN A 160 -10.67 0.65 -40.53
C ASN A 160 -9.48 -0.19 -41.01
N CYS A 161 -8.63 -0.69 -40.10
CA CYS A 161 -7.41 -1.40 -40.48
C CYS A 161 -7.24 -2.79 -39.85
N GLY A 162 -8.22 -3.24 -39.06
CA GLY A 162 -8.20 -4.56 -38.42
C GLY A 162 -7.10 -4.73 -37.35
N LEU A 163 -6.45 -3.65 -36.92
CA LEU A 163 -5.42 -3.73 -35.89
C LEU A 163 -6.06 -4.03 -34.53
N PHE A 164 -5.55 -5.05 -33.83
CA PHE A 164 -5.90 -5.30 -32.43
C PHE A 164 -5.33 -4.20 -31.54
N LEU A 165 -6.20 -3.52 -30.81
CA LEU A 165 -5.87 -2.37 -29.98
C LEU A 165 -5.57 -2.78 -28.53
N ASN A 166 -6.00 -3.99 -28.13
CA ASN A 166 -5.71 -4.55 -26.82
C ASN A 166 -4.45 -5.44 -26.87
N ALA A 167 -3.30 -4.88 -26.52
CA ALA A 167 -2.13 -5.67 -26.11
C ALA A 167 -2.32 -6.07 -24.65
N LYS A 168 -2.46 -7.37 -24.40
CA LYS A 168 -2.57 -7.95 -23.06
C LYS A 168 -1.26 -7.86 -22.30
#